data_AF-A0A820DTF1-F1
#
_entry.id   AF-A0A820DTF1-F1
#
_cell.length_a   1.000
_cell.length_b   1.000
_cell.length_c   1.000
_cell.angle_alpha   90.00
_cell.angle_beta   90.00
_cell.angle_gamma   90.00
#
_symmetry.space_group_name_H-M   'P 1'
#
loop_
_entity.id
_entity.type
_entity.pdbx_description
1 polymer ?
#
loop_
_entity_poly.entity_id
_entity_poly.type
_entity_poly.pdbx_seq_one_letter_code
_entity_poly.pdbx_strand_id
1 'polypeptide(L)' 'DNYPVILTMDASEIGTGGTLQQNINGKIQNLYDHYQVTSSTQRRYDPIELEALAIWLCFQ' A
#
# COMPACT_ATOMS: atom_id res chain seq x y z
N ASP A 1 -7.67 15.03 16.83
CA ASP A 1 -7.42 14.47 15.49
C ASP A 1 -6.00 14.71 14.97
N ASN A 2 -4.96 14.45 15.79
CA ASN A 2 -3.54 14.70 15.46
C ASN A 2 -2.69 13.42 15.42
N TYR A 3 -3.31 12.26 15.20
CA TYR A 3 -2.57 11.01 15.11
C TYR A 3 -1.94 10.87 13.72
N PRO A 4 -0.63 10.55 13.62
CA PRO A 4 0.02 10.37 12.33
C PRO A 4 -0.65 9.21 11.59
N VAL A 5 -0.83 9.39 10.30
CA VAL A 5 -1.30 8.34 9.41
C VAL A 5 -0.10 7.53 8.94
N ILE A 6 -0.21 6.21 9.00
CA ILE A 6 0.82 5.26 8.62
C ILE A 6 0.30 4.50 7.40
N LEU A 7 0.97 4.67 6.26
CA LEU A 7 0.73 3.87 5.06
C LEU A 7 1.74 2.73 5.03
N THR A 8 1.25 1.49 4.97
CA THR A 8 2.07 0.29 4.74
C THR A 8 1.63 -0.34 3.45
N MET A 9 2.56 -0.54 2.51
CA MET A 9 2.31 -1.19 1.23
C MET A 9 3.26 -2.39 1.08
N ASP A 10 2.82 -3.34 0.26
CA ASP A 10 3.58 -4.49 -0.20
C ASP A 10 3.24 -4.75 -1.67
N ALA A 11 4.20 -5.24 -2.44
CA ALA A 11 4.04 -5.47 -3.86
C ALA A 11 4.58 -6.81 -4.32
N SER A 12 3.91 -7.39 -5.31
CA SER A 12 4.34 -8.62 -5.96
C SER A 12 3.94 -8.62 -7.44
N GLU A 13 4.45 -9.59 -8.18
CA GLU A 13 3.99 -9.86 -9.54
C GLU A 13 2.50 -10.26 -9.60
N ILE A 14 1.89 -10.65 -8.48
CA ILE A 14 0.49 -11.05 -8.41
C ILE A 14 -0.40 -9.83 -8.17
N GLY A 15 -0.03 -8.98 -7.21
CA GLY A 15 -0.80 -7.82 -6.81
C GLY A 15 -0.01 -6.87 -5.92
N THR A 16 -0.56 -5.67 -5.77
CA THR A 16 -0.14 -4.66 -4.80
C THR A 16 -1.21 -4.55 -3.72
N GLY A 17 -0.81 -4.38 -2.47
CA GLY A 17 -1.76 -4.31 -1.36
C GLY A 17 -1.20 -3.55 -0.18
N GLY A 18 -2.09 -3.00 0.64
CA GLY A 18 -1.65 -2.29 1.83
C GLY A 18 -2.77 -1.67 2.62
N THR A 19 -2.38 -0.99 3.70
CA THR A 19 -3.30 -0.41 4.66
C THR A 19 -2.87 0.99 5.06
N LEU A 20 -3.85 1.85 5.26
CA LEU A 20 -3.71 3.16 5.86
C LEU A 20 -4.22 3.06 7.31
N GLN A 21 -3.36 3.32 8.27
CA GLN A 21 -3.64 3.07 9.67
C GLN A 21 -3.32 4.29 10.55
N GLN A 22 -3.94 4.34 11.73
CA GLN A 22 -3.53 5.23 12.81
C GLN A 22 -3.36 4.41 14.10
N ASN A 23 -2.36 4.76 14.90
CA ASN A 23 -2.26 4.28 16.28
C ASN A 23 -2.90 5.31 17.21
N ILE A 24 -4.12 5.03 17.66
CA ILE A 24 -4.89 5.90 18.55
C ILE A 24 -4.92 5.26 19.93
N ASN A 25 -4.27 5.91 20.90
CA ASN A 25 -4.18 5.44 22.29
C ASN A 25 -3.69 3.97 22.41
N GLY A 26 -2.71 3.58 21.60
CA GLY A 26 -2.14 2.22 21.60
C GLY A 26 -2.93 1.20 20.79
N LYS A 27 -4.03 1.60 20.15
CA LYS A 27 -4.84 0.73 19.28
C LYS A 27 -4.65 1.11 17.81
N ILE A 28 -4.27 0.13 17.00
CA ILE A 28 -4.24 0.28 15.54
C ILE A 28 -5.68 0.32 15.03
N GLN A 29 -5.99 1.35 14.25
CA GLN A 29 -7.24 1.48 13.52
C GLN A 29 -6.93 1.56 12.03
N ASN A 30 -7.53 0.65 11.24
CA ASN A 30 -7.49 0.74 9.79
C ASN A 30 -8.47 1.82 9.35
N LEU A 31 -7.97 2.76 8.56
CA LEU A 31 -8.76 3.81 7.94
C LEU A 31 -9.16 3.42 6.51
N TYR A 32 -8.27 2.71 5.81
CA TYR A 32 -8.45 2.30 4.43
C TYR A 32 -7.58 1.09 4.12
N ASP A 33 -8.08 0.18 3.29
CA ASP A 33 -7.31 -0.92 2.74
C ASP A 33 -7.29 -0.79 1.21
N HIS A 34 -6.12 -0.97 0.60
CA HIS A 34 -5.91 -0.91 -0.84
C HIS A 34 -5.49 -2.28 -1.37
N TYR A 35 -6.08 -2.68 -2.49
CA TYR A 35 -5.67 -3.89 -3.21
C TYR A 35 -5.88 -3.74 -4.71
N GLN A 36 -4.88 -4.15 -5.49
CA GLN A 36 -4.95 -4.14 -6.95
C GLN A 36 -4.17 -5.31 -7.54
N VAL A 37 -4.67 -5.90 -8.62
CA VAL A 37 -3.97 -6.95 -9.36
C VAL A 37 -2.91 -6.33 -10.26
N THR A 38 -1.69 -6.87 -10.22
CA THR A 38 -0.58 -6.41 -11.05
C THR A 38 -0.83 -6.82 -12.50
N SER A 39 -0.83 -5.83 -13.41
CA SER A 39 -1.01 -6.04 -14.84
C SER A 39 0.21 -6.72 -15.47
N SER A 40 0.04 -7.28 -16.68
CA SER A 40 1.11 -7.97 -17.41
C SER A 40 2.32 -7.08 -17.71
N THR A 41 2.12 -5.77 -17.86
CA THR A 41 3.21 -4.80 -18.05
C THR A 41 3.95 -4.55 -16.74
N GLN A 42 3.21 -4.34 -15.65
CA GLN A 42 3.79 -4.04 -14.33
C GLN A 42 4.59 -5.23 -13.78
N ARG A 43 4.21 -6.47 -14.09
CA ARG A 43 4.96 -7.69 -13.70
C ARG A 43 6.40 -7.74 -14.18
N ARG A 44 6.76 -6.91 -15.16
CA ARG A 44 8.12 -6.87 -15.72
C ARG A 44 9.04 -5.90 -14.98
N TYR A 45 8.49 -5.14 -14.04
CA TYR A 45 9.24 -4.18 -13.24
C TYR A 45 10.11 -4.90 -12.22
N ASP A 46 11.24 -4.30 -11.88
CA ASP A 46 12.06 -4.80 -10.78
C ASP A 46 11.27 -4.72 -9.46
N PRO A 47 11.57 -5.60 -8.47
CA PRO A 47 10.83 -5.59 -7.20
C PRO A 47 10.77 -4.21 -6.53
N ILE A 48 11.85 -3.43 -6.57
CA ILE A 48 11.88 -2.08 -5.99
C ILE A 48 10.97 -1.09 -6.74
N GLU A 49 10.82 -1.26 -8.06
CA GLU A 49 9.92 -0.45 -8.87
C GLU A 49 8.45 -0.82 -8.62
N LEU A 50 8.16 -2.11 -8.37
CA LEU A 50 6.85 -2.57 -7.93
C LEU A 50 6.44 -1.98 -6.59
N GLU A 51 7.35 -1.94 -5.61
CA GLU A 51 7.09 -1.30 -4.31
C GLU A 51 6.77 0.19 -4.47
N ALA A 52 7.58 0.91 -5.27
CA ALA A 52 7.33 2.34 -5.54
C ALA A 52 5.99 2.57 -6.26
N LEU A 53 5.66 1.70 -7.22
CA LEU A 53 4.39 1.73 -7.92
C LEU A 53 3.21 1.47 -6.98
N ALA A 54 3.31 0.52 -6.05
CA ALA A 54 2.25 0.21 -5.09
C ALA A 54 1.91 1.44 -4.22
N ILE A 55 2.92 2.17 -3.76
CA ILE A 55 2.72 3.43 -3.03
C ILE A 55 1.95 4.44 -3.88
N TRP A 56 2.35 4.63 -5.14
CA TRP A 56 1.68 5.58 -6.05
C TRP A 56 0.22 5.20 -6.36
N LEU A 57 -0.03 3.92 -6.66
CA LEU A 57 -1.37 3.40 -6.98
C LEU A 57 -2.34 3.55 -5.81
N CYS A 58 -1.87 3.48 -4.57
CA CYS A 58 -2.70 3.69 -3.38
C CYS A 58 -3.30 5.11 -3.29
N PHE A 59 -2.77 6.08 -4.05
CA PHE A 59 -3.28 7.46 -4.10
C PHE A 59 -4.10 7.78 -5.37
N GLN A 60 -4.34 6.81 -6.25
CA GLN A 60 -5.19 6.96 -7.44
C GLN A 60 -6.63 6.54 -7.13
#